data_AF-A0A857C842-F1
#
_entry.id   AF-A0A857C842-F1
#
_cell.length_a   1.000
_cell.length_b   1.000
_cell.length_c   1.000
_cell.angle_alpha   90.00
_cell.angle_beta   90.00
_cell.angle_gamma   90.00
#
_symmetry.space_group_name_H-M   'P 1'
#
loop_
_entity.id
_entity.type
_entity.pdbx_description
1 polymer ?
#
loop_
_entity_poly.entity_id
_entity_poly.type
_entity_poly.pdbx_seq_one_letter_code
_entity_poly.pdbx_strand_id
1 'polypeptide(L)' 'MTELLDLGAHAGFILACYAITLATIVGLFAWLAADRRTLTAALAKLEADGVRRRSNATASGERG' A
#
# COMPACT_ATOMS: atom_id res chain seq x y z
N MET A 1 -27.17 20.67 -19.31
CA MET A 1 -26.26 19.82 -18.50
C MET A 1 -26.25 18.36 -18.98
N THR A 2 -27.20 17.95 -19.82
CA THR A 2 -27.25 16.65 -20.52
C THR A 2 -26.57 16.65 -21.90
N GLU A 3 -26.40 17.82 -22.53
CA GLU A 3 -25.77 17.98 -23.86
C GLU A 3 -24.27 17.59 -23.91
N LEU A 4 -23.56 17.62 -22.78
CA LEU A 4 -22.15 17.18 -22.70
C LEU A 4 -22.02 15.64 -22.68
N LEU A 5 -23.07 14.94 -22.26
CA LEU A 5 -23.14 13.48 -22.35
C LEU A 5 -23.51 13.02 -23.76
N ASP A 6 -23.87 13.96 -24.65
CA ASP A 6 -24.38 13.73 -26.00
C ASP A 6 -23.41 14.22 -27.10
N LEU A 7 -22.10 14.04 -26.92
CA LEU A 7 -21.10 14.16 -28.01
C LEU A 7 -21.16 12.96 -28.98
N GLY A 8 -22.36 12.47 -29.27
CA GLY A 8 -22.64 11.22 -29.97
C GLY A 8 -22.43 9.98 -29.09
N ALA A 9 -23.00 8.85 -29.52
CA ALA A 9 -23.09 7.54 -28.84
C ALA A 9 -21.76 6.92 -28.31
N HIS A 10 -20.64 7.63 -28.36
CA HIS A 10 -19.30 7.20 -27.95
C HIS A 10 -18.78 7.88 -26.67
N ALA A 11 -19.39 8.99 -26.23
CA ALA A 11 -18.94 9.69 -25.02
C ALA A 11 -19.04 8.80 -23.76
N GLY A 12 -20.13 8.04 -23.63
CA GLY A 12 -20.30 7.06 -22.56
C GLY A 12 -19.25 5.94 -22.59
N PHE A 13 -18.86 5.48 -23.79
CA PHE A 13 -17.82 4.47 -23.96
C PHE A 13 -16.45 5.00 -23.52
N ILE A 14 -16.09 6.22 -23.94
CA ILE A 14 -14.82 6.87 -23.56
C ILE A 14 -14.75 7.03 -22.04
N LEU A 15 -15.81 7.56 -21.43
CA LEU A 15 -15.87 7.75 -19.98
C LEU A 15 -15.76 6.42 -19.23
N ALA A 16 -16.46 5.37 -19.70
CA ALA A 16 -16.38 4.03 -19.12
C ALA A 16 -14.96 3.44 -19.21
N CYS A 17 -14.30 3.55 -20.37
CA CYS A 17 -12.92 3.09 -20.55
C CYS A 17 -11.96 3.81 -19.59
N TYR A 18 -12.05 5.14 -19.49
CA TYR A 18 -11.21 5.90 -18.55
C TYR A 18 -11.55 5.56 -17.09
N ALA A 19 -12.82 5.39 -16.73
CA ALA A 19 -13.23 5.01 -15.39
C ALA A 19 -12.70 3.62 -15.00
N ILE A 20 -12.80 2.63 -15.89
CA ILE A 20 -12.27 1.28 -15.68
C ILE A 20 -10.74 1.32 -15.57
N THR A 21 -10.07 2.10 -16.43
CA THR A 21 -8.61 2.26 -16.39
C THR A 21 -8.18 2.88 -15.06
N LEU A 22 -8.84 3.96 -14.62
CA LEU A 22 -8.57 4.62 -13.34
C LEU A 22 -8.84 3.67 -12.17
N ALA A 23 -9.96 2.95 -12.19
CA ALA A 23 -10.29 1.96 -11.16
C ALA A 23 -9.23 0.85 -11.07
N THR A 24 -8.71 0.39 -12.21
CA THR A 24 -7.65 -0.63 -12.26
C THR A 24 -6.35 -0.10 -11.64
N ILE A 25 -5.94 1.12 -12.01
CA ILE A 25 -4.75 1.76 -11.45
C ILE A 25 -4.91 1.94 -9.93
N VAL A 26 -6.03 2.51 -9.48
CA VAL A 26 -6.31 2.72 -8.05
C VAL A 26 -6.36 1.39 -7.29
N GLY A 27 -6.98 0.36 -7.87
CA GLY A 27 -7.00 -0.99 -7.31
C GLY A 27 -5.60 -1.57 -7.13
N LEU A 28 -4.72 -1.42 -8.13
CA LEU A 28 -3.34 -1.87 -8.05
C LEU A 28 -2.55 -1.11 -6.98
N PHE A 29 -2.74 0.21 -6.88
CA PHE A 29 -2.12 1.03 -5.84
C PHE A 29 -2.60 0.65 -4.45
N ALA A 30 -3.91 0.43 -4.27
CA ALA A 30 -4.47 0.00 -3.00
C ALA A 30 -3.94 -1.38 -2.58
N TRP A 31 -3.87 -2.32 -3.53
CA TRP A 31 -3.30 -3.64 -3.31
C TRP A 31 -1.82 -3.58 -2.94
N LEU A 32 -1.03 -2.78 -3.64
CA LEU A 32 0.39 -2.57 -3.34
C LEU A 32 0.60 -1.91 -1.97
N ALA A 33 -0.25 -0.97 -1.58
CA ALA A 33 -0.19 -0.35 -0.26
C ALA A 33 -0.54 -1.34 0.87
N ALA A 34 -1.56 -2.18 0.65
CA ALA A 34 -1.90 -3.25 1.57
C ALA A 34 -0.75 -4.27 1.69
N ASP A 35 -0.13 -4.65 0.57
CA ASP A 35 1.04 -5.52 0.53
C ASP A 35 2.22 -4.90 1.31
N ARG A 36 2.55 -3.63 1.09
CA ARG A 36 3.62 -2.96 1.85
C ARG A 36 3.38 -2.92 3.37
N ARG A 37 2.12 -2.82 3.79
CA ARG A 37 1.76 -2.85 5.21
C ARG A 37 2.05 -4.21 5.85
N THR A 38 1.86 -5.32 5.13
CA THR A 38 2.15 -6.66 5.67
C THR A 38 3.66 -6.86 5.86
N LEU A 39 4.48 -6.38 4.91
CA LEU A 39 5.95 -6.46 5.04
C LEU A 39 6.49 -5.61 6.19
N THR A 40 5.95 -4.40 6.36
CA THR A 40 6.44 -3.47 7.40
C THR A 40 6.07 -3.94 8.81
N ALA A 41 4.89 -4.55 8.97
CA ALA A 41 4.48 -5.17 10.24
C ALA A 41 5.41 -6.34 10.65
N ALA A 42 5.89 -7.12 9.68
CA ALA A 42 6.83 -8.21 9.94
C ALA A 42 8.21 -7.69 10.40
N LEU A 43 8.71 -6.60 9.78
CA LEU A 43 9.97 -5.98 10.18
C LEU A 43 9.90 -5.34 11.57
N ALA A 44 8.79 -4.65 11.89
CA ALA A 44 8.59 -4.06 13.22
C ALA A 44 8.60 -5.13 14.33
N LYS A 45 8.03 -6.30 14.06
CA LYS A 45 8.05 -7.44 14.99
C LYS A 45 9.48 -7.98 15.20
N LEU A 46 10.27 -8.06 14.14
CA LEU A 46 11.66 -8.51 14.21
C LEU A 46 12.59 -7.49 14.88
N GLU A 47 12.34 -6.18 14.71
CA GLU A 47 13.06 -5.14 15.47
C GLU A 47 12.78 -5.25 16.97
N ALA A 48 11.53 -5.45 17.38
CA ALA A 48 11.18 -5.64 18.79
C ALA A 48 11.88 -6.87 19.40
N ASP A 49 11.94 -7.99 18.67
CA ASP A 49 12.59 -9.22 19.14
C ASP A 49 14.14 -9.13 19.08
N GLY A 50 14.68 -8.46 18.05
CA GLY A 50 16.12 -8.29 17.86
C GLY A 50 16.76 -7.31 18.84
N VAL A 51 16.04 -6.26 19.26
CA VAL A 51 16.49 -5.31 20.30
C VAL A 51 16.65 -6.00 21.65
N ARG A 52 15.73 -6.88 22.04
CA ARG A 52 15.77 -7.59 23.33
C ARG A 52 16.99 -8.51 23.50
N ARG A 53 17.48 -9.12 22.43
CA ARG A 53 18.67 -10.00 22.51
C ARG A 53 19.96 -9.19 22.68
N ARG A 54 20.10 -8.07 21.96
CA ARG A 54 21.28 -7.19 22.09
C ARG A 54 21.32 -6.48 23.45
N SER A 55 20.18 -6.03 23.96
CA SER A 55 20.13 -5.37 25.26
C SER A 55 20.57 -6.28 26.42
N ASN A 56 20.26 -7.57 26.36
CA ASN A 56 20.74 -8.54 27.36
C ASN A 56 22.24 -8.86 27.22
N ALA A 57 22.79 -8.82 26.01
CA ALA A 57 24.22 -9.04 25.80
C ALA A 57 25.06 -7.85 26.30
N THR A 58 24.58 -6.62 26.09
CA THR A 58 25.27 -5.41 26.60
C THR A 58 25.17 -5.31 28.12
N ALA A 59 24.01 -5.60 28.72
CA ALA A 59 23.83 -5.56 30.18
C ALA A 59 24.65 -6.63 30.94
N SER A 60 25.05 -7.72 30.28
CA SER A 60 25.91 -8.75 30.86
C SER A 60 27.41 -8.45 30.70
N GLY A 61 27.80 -7.52 29.82
CA GLY A 61 29.19 -7.18 29.53
C GLY A 61 29.79 -6.09 30.43
N GLU A 62 28.96 -5.33 31.16
CA GLU A 62 29.40 -4.26 32.08
C GLU A 62 29.56 -4.74 33.53
N ARG A 63 29.52 -6.07 33.80
CA ARG A 63 29.67 -6.67 35.14
C ARG A 63 30.71 -7.80 35.20
N GLY A 64 31.81 -7.69 34.46
CA GLY A 64 32.90 -8.69 34.47
C GLY A 64 34.27 -8.03 34.51
#